data_AF-C5A5W5-F1
#
_entry.id   AF-C5A5W5-F1
#
_cell.length_a   1.000
_cell.length_b   1.000
_cell.length_c   1.000
_cell.angle_alpha   90.00
_cell.angle_beta   90.00
_cell.angle_gamma   90.00
#
_symmetry.space_group_name_H-M   'P 1'
#
loop_
_entity.id
_entity.type
_entity.pdbx_description
1 polymer ?
#
loop_
_entity_poly.entity_id
_entity_poly.type
_entity_poly.pdbx_seq_one_letter_code
_entity_poly.pdbx_strand_id
1 'polypeptide(L)'
;MVEAMKEILLNLIVWTLLVILGSALLILASRKSEEPERKRAMIPAYVLVLTMGYFLGWATSSKKLPLAFAVFVSGAVLLWLYYRHLEKKGHVLEDERTLRIEEIASRRTLQVAMIVLAFTTIYLSIAQVEKPELRPAFKLTSGLLAILLLLHWGLINYYSRRM
;
A
#
# COMPACT_ATOMS: atom_id res chain seq x y z
N MET A 1 -16.83 -16.04 -24.76
CA MET A 1 -15.66 -16.71 -24.13
C MET A 1 -14.33 -16.13 -24.60
N VAL A 2 -14.15 -15.88 -25.91
CA VAL A 2 -12.94 -15.25 -26.46
C VAL A 2 -12.73 -13.80 -26.00
N GLU A 3 -13.80 -12.99 -25.93
CA GLU A 3 -13.74 -11.59 -25.44
C GLU A 3 -13.21 -11.48 -24.00
N ALA A 4 -13.79 -12.24 -23.08
CA ALA A 4 -13.41 -12.23 -21.66
C ALA A 4 -11.96 -12.68 -21.45
N MET A 5 -11.49 -13.64 -22.24
CA MET A 5 -10.09 -14.08 -22.18
C MET A 5 -9.12 -13.00 -22.67
N LYS A 6 -9.50 -12.21 -23.68
CA LYS A 6 -8.72 -11.07 -24.16
C LYS A 6 -8.62 -9.96 -23.11
N GLU A 7 -9.71 -9.61 -22.42
CA GLU A 7 -9.68 -8.60 -21.36
C GLU A 7 -8.79 -9.02 -20.18
N ILE A 8 -8.86 -10.29 -19.77
CA ILE A 8 -8.00 -10.82 -18.70
C ILE A 8 -6.53 -10.77 -19.13
N LEU A 9 -6.21 -11.21 -20.35
CA LEU A 9 -4.86 -11.13 -20.91
C LEU A 9 -4.35 -9.70 -20.99
N LEU A 10 -5.17 -8.76 -21.46
CA LEU A 10 -4.80 -7.35 -21.56
C LEU A 10 -4.51 -6.75 -20.17
N ASN A 11 -5.38 -6.99 -19.19
CA ASN A 11 -5.19 -6.52 -17.82
C ASN A 11 -3.92 -7.09 -17.19
N LEU A 12 -3.61 -8.35 -17.46
CA LEU A 12 -2.41 -9.00 -16.96
C LEU A 12 -1.14 -8.44 -17.62
N ILE A 13 -1.17 -8.18 -18.94
CA ILE A 13 -0.07 -7.53 -19.66
C ILE A 13 0.16 -6.10 -19.13
N VAL A 14 -0.90 -5.30 -19.01
CA VAL A 14 -0.80 -3.92 -18.48
C VAL A 14 -0.23 -3.93 -17.06
N TRP A 15 -0.69 -4.85 -16.21
CA TRP A 15 -0.19 -4.97 -14.84
C TRP A 15 1.29 -5.38 -14.79
N THR A 16 1.69 -6.39 -15.58
CA THR A 16 3.11 -6.82 -15.63
C THR A 16 4.01 -5.68 -16.12
N LEU A 17 3.59 -4.91 -17.12
CA LEU A 17 4.31 -3.73 -17.58
C LEU A 17 4.45 -2.66 -16.49
N LEU A 18 3.38 -2.38 -15.73
CA LEU A 18 3.42 -1.45 -14.60
C LEU A 18 4.41 -1.89 -13.51
N VAL A 19 4.42 -3.19 -13.18
CA VAL A 19 5.35 -3.74 -12.18
C VAL A 19 6.79 -3.67 -12.66
N ILE A 20 7.05 -4.03 -13.93
CA ILE A 20 8.40 -3.96 -14.52
C ILE A 20 8.88 -2.51 -14.57
N LEU A 21 8.05 -1.59 -15.07
CA LEU A 21 8.39 -0.17 -15.20
C LEU A 21 8.61 0.47 -13.82
N GLY A 22 7.72 0.21 -12.86
CA GLY A 22 7.84 0.70 -11.49
C GLY A 22 9.09 0.19 -10.80
N SER A 23 9.40 -1.11 -10.95
CA SER A 23 10.61 -1.71 -10.41
C SER A 23 11.87 -1.12 -11.06
N ALA A 24 11.87 -0.93 -12.39
CA ALA A 24 12.98 -0.32 -13.12
C ALA A 24 13.23 1.13 -12.67
N LEU A 25 12.18 1.93 -12.51
CA LEU A 25 12.27 3.30 -11.98
C LEU A 25 12.85 3.32 -10.56
N LEU A 26 12.42 2.41 -9.69
CA LEU A 26 12.95 2.28 -8.33
C LEU A 26 14.42 1.85 -8.33
N ILE A 27 14.82 0.95 -9.22
CA ILE A 27 16.23 0.55 -9.39
C ILE A 27 17.06 1.76 -9.84
N LEU A 28 16.60 2.51 -10.83
CA LEU A 28 17.29 3.71 -11.32
C LEU A 28 17.39 4.78 -10.22
N ALA A 29 16.31 5.02 -9.48
CA ALA A 29 16.30 5.94 -8.35
C ALA A 29 17.21 5.47 -7.19
N SER A 30 17.33 4.15 -6.98
CA SER A 30 18.22 3.57 -5.98
C SER A 30 19.69 3.80 -6.31
N ARG A 31 20.08 3.82 -7.59
CA ARG A 31 21.47 4.06 -8.02
C ARG A 31 21.99 5.44 -7.65
N LYS A 32 21.11 6.44 -7.58
CA LYS A 32 21.47 7.83 -7.24
C LYS A 32 21.44 8.10 -5.73
N SER A 33 21.19 7.09 -4.91
CA SER A 33 21.02 7.23 -3.47
C SER A 33 22.31 6.97 -2.70
N GLU A 34 22.45 7.63 -1.55
CA GLU A 34 23.56 7.40 -0.61
C GLU A 34 23.56 5.96 -0.06
N GLU A 35 22.38 5.37 0.17
CA GLU A 35 22.22 3.96 0.58
C GLU A 35 21.52 3.08 -0.49
N PRO A 36 22.22 2.65 -1.55
CA PRO A 36 21.61 1.94 -2.68
C PRO A 36 21.10 0.55 -2.30
N GLU A 37 21.79 -0.17 -1.40
CA GLU A 37 21.40 -1.53 -0.99
C GLU A 37 20.09 -1.53 -0.19
N ARG A 38 19.92 -0.57 0.73
CA ARG A 38 18.69 -0.41 1.51
C ARG A 38 17.50 -0.10 0.61
N LYS A 39 17.65 0.82 -0.36
CA LYS A 39 16.57 1.12 -1.32
C LYS A 39 16.21 -0.07 -2.19
N ARG A 40 17.20 -0.87 -2.62
CA ARG A 40 16.95 -2.10 -3.38
C ARG A 40 16.22 -3.15 -2.55
N ALA A 41 16.54 -3.27 -1.27
CA ALA A 41 15.84 -4.15 -0.34
C ALA A 41 14.36 -3.79 -0.16
N MET A 42 13.94 -2.55 -0.47
CA MET A 42 12.53 -2.16 -0.42
C MET A 42 11.74 -2.51 -1.69
N ILE A 43 12.40 -2.81 -2.82
CA ILE A 43 11.73 -3.09 -4.10
C ILE A 43 10.69 -4.22 -3.97
N PRO A 44 10.98 -5.38 -3.33
CA PRO A 44 9.98 -6.43 -3.19
C PRO A 44 8.75 -6.00 -2.39
N ALA A 45 8.92 -5.13 -1.38
CA ALA A 45 7.79 -4.56 -0.63
C ALA A 45 6.90 -3.68 -1.55
N TYR A 46 7.50 -2.85 -2.40
CA TYR A 46 6.76 -2.06 -3.38
C TYR A 46 5.99 -2.93 -4.37
N VAL A 47 6.64 -3.97 -4.91
CA VAL A 47 5.99 -4.93 -5.82
C VAL A 47 4.81 -5.59 -5.14
N LEU A 48 4.97 -5.99 -3.87
CA LEU A 48 3.90 -6.60 -3.10
C LEU A 48 2.71 -5.66 -2.91
N VAL A 49 2.94 -4.39 -2.57
CA VAL A 49 1.86 -3.38 -2.43
C VAL A 49 1.14 -3.15 -3.76
N LEU A 50 1.87 -3.05 -4.88
CA LEU A 50 1.25 -2.92 -6.21
C LEU A 50 0.41 -4.13 -6.59
N THR A 51 0.91 -5.33 -6.28
CA THR A 51 0.21 -6.60 -6.50
C THR A 51 -1.06 -6.66 -5.66
N MET A 52 -0.98 -6.30 -4.38
CA MET A 52 -2.12 -6.21 -3.47
C MET A 52 -3.17 -5.23 -3.98
N GLY A 53 -2.77 -4.04 -4.44
CA GLY A 53 -3.68 -3.04 -5.02
C GLY A 53 -4.44 -3.56 -6.24
N TYR A 54 -3.75 -4.27 -7.14
CA TYR A 54 -4.38 -4.88 -8.31
C TYR A 54 -5.43 -5.92 -7.92
N PHE A 55 -5.08 -6.88 -7.05
CA PHE A 55 -6.03 -7.91 -6.60
C PHE A 55 -7.18 -7.32 -5.79
N LEU A 56 -6.95 -6.25 -5.02
CA LEU A 56 -8.00 -5.57 -4.27
C LEU A 56 -8.98 -4.88 -5.21
N GLY A 57 -8.49 -4.21 -6.27
CA GLY A 57 -9.33 -3.61 -7.31
C GLY A 57 -10.17 -4.66 -8.04
N TRP A 58 -9.59 -5.82 -8.36
CA TRP A 58 -10.32 -6.93 -8.97
C TRP A 58 -11.35 -7.59 -8.03
N ALA A 59 -11.02 -7.74 -6.74
CA ALA A 59 -11.93 -8.33 -5.76
C ALA A 59 -13.14 -7.42 -5.46
N THR A 60 -12.91 -6.11 -5.38
CA THR A 60 -13.96 -5.10 -5.18
C THR A 60 -14.84 -4.96 -6.42
N SER A 61 -14.29 -4.98 -7.64
CA SER A 61 -15.10 -4.96 -8.87
C SER A 61 -15.95 -6.22 -9.04
N SER A 62 -15.48 -7.36 -8.53
CA SER A 62 -16.23 -8.62 -8.49
C SER A 62 -17.32 -8.65 -7.40
N LYS A 63 -17.47 -7.58 -6.60
CA LYS A 63 -18.40 -7.48 -5.46
C LYS A 63 -18.23 -8.57 -4.39
N LYS A 64 -17.04 -9.18 -4.32
CA LYS A 64 -16.74 -10.26 -3.37
C LYS A 64 -16.06 -9.69 -2.13
N LEU A 65 -16.87 -9.24 -1.16
CA LEU A 65 -16.37 -8.63 0.08
C LEU A 65 -15.39 -9.52 0.86
N PRO A 66 -15.64 -10.83 1.07
CA PRO A 66 -14.68 -11.70 1.77
C PRO A 66 -13.35 -11.81 1.05
N LEU A 67 -13.37 -11.82 -0.30
CA LEU A 67 -12.17 -11.89 -1.12
C LEU A 67 -11.35 -10.60 -1.01
N ALA A 68 -12.01 -9.43 -1.01
CA ALA A 68 -11.34 -8.15 -0.87
C ALA A 68 -10.62 -8.03 0.49
N PHE A 69 -11.27 -8.44 1.59
CA PHE A 69 -10.62 -8.49 2.90
C PHE A 69 -9.51 -9.53 2.97
N ALA A 70 -9.69 -10.71 2.38
CA ALA A 70 -8.64 -11.73 2.34
C ALA A 70 -7.40 -11.21 1.61
N VAL A 71 -7.56 -10.54 0.45
CA VAL A 71 -6.44 -9.91 -0.27
C VAL A 71 -5.76 -8.85 0.58
N PHE A 72 -6.51 -7.97 1.23
CA PHE A 72 -5.95 -6.91 2.07
C PHE A 72 -5.17 -7.46 3.27
N VAL A 73 -5.76 -8.39 4.03
CA VAL A 73 -5.13 -8.99 5.21
C VAL A 73 -3.92 -9.83 4.82
N SER A 74 -4.03 -10.66 3.78
CA SER A 74 -2.92 -11.49 3.31
C SER A 74 -1.75 -10.63 2.82
N GLY A 75 -2.01 -9.57 2.05
CA GLY A 75 -0.99 -8.61 1.63
C GLY A 75 -0.32 -7.90 2.82
N ALA A 76 -1.10 -7.44 3.80
CA ALA A 76 -0.56 -6.83 5.01
C ALA A 76 0.33 -7.80 5.82
N VAL A 77 -0.08 -9.05 5.96
CA VAL A 77 0.70 -10.10 6.64
C VAL A 77 2.00 -10.41 5.89
N LEU A 78 1.94 -10.58 4.56
CA LEU A 78 3.14 -10.84 3.76
C LEU A 78 4.12 -9.66 3.81
N LEU A 79 3.61 -8.43 3.78
CA LEU A 79 4.41 -7.22 3.93
C LEU A 79 5.09 -7.17 5.31
N TRP A 80 4.35 -7.49 6.37
CA TRP A 80 4.90 -7.59 7.73
C TRP A 80 5.97 -8.67 7.85
N LEU A 81 5.73 -9.86 7.29
CA LEU A 81 6.71 -10.95 7.26
C LEU A 81 7.97 -10.55 6.51
N TYR A 82 7.82 -9.84 5.39
CA TYR A 82 8.94 -9.34 4.60
C TYR A 82 9.77 -8.32 5.37
N TYR A 83 9.15 -7.33 6.02
CA TYR A 83 9.87 -6.35 6.84
C TYR A 83 10.57 -7.01 8.03
N ARG A 84 9.91 -7.95 8.70
CA ARG A 84 10.54 -8.73 9.79
C ARG A 84 11.73 -9.55 9.30
N HIS A 85 11.69 -10.06 8.08
CA HIS A 85 12.82 -10.76 7.46
C HIS A 85 13.98 -9.81 7.15
N LEU A 86 13.70 -8.60 6.68
CA LEU A 86 14.71 -7.57 6.47
C LEU A 86 15.39 -7.15 7.77
N GLU A 87 14.61 -6.94 8.84
CA GLU A 87 15.13 -6.63 10.17
C GLU A 87 16.09 -7.72 10.68
N LYS A 88 15.73 -9.00 10.52
CA LYS A 88 16.60 -10.13 10.88
C LYS A 88 17.91 -10.17 10.10
N LYS A 89 17.94 -9.61 8.88
CA LYS A 89 19.14 -9.49 8.05
C LYS A 89 20.00 -8.27 8.39
N GLY A 90 19.63 -7.49 9.40
CA GLY A 90 20.36 -6.30 9.81
C GLY A 90 20.03 -5.06 8.98
N HIS A 91 19.00 -5.10 8.13
CA HIS A 91 18.52 -3.87 7.48
C HIS A 91 17.74 -3.03 8.49
N VAL A 92 18.33 -1.90 8.90
CA VAL A 92 17.63 -0.90 9.72
C VAL A 92 16.74 -0.06 8.80
N LEU A 93 15.44 -0.33 8.84
CA LEU A 93 14.45 0.34 7.99
C LEU A 93 14.06 1.72 8.54
N GLU A 94 14.04 1.87 9.87
CA GLU A 94 13.87 3.12 10.60
C GLU A 94 14.88 3.13 11.76
N ASP A 95 15.64 4.22 11.91
CA ASP A 95 16.43 4.43 13.12
C ASP A 95 15.50 5.00 14.20
N GLU A 96 14.90 4.12 15.00
CA GLU A 96 13.98 4.51 16.07
C GLU A 96 14.71 5.15 17.27
N ARG A 97 16.05 5.08 17.34
CA ARG A 97 16.81 5.53 18.52
C ARG A 97 16.84 7.04 18.68
N THR A 98 16.52 7.78 17.61
CA THR A 98 16.53 9.24 17.57
C THR A 98 15.12 9.86 17.60
N LEU A 99 14.07 9.04 17.46
CA LEU A 99 12.68 9.52 17.47
C LEU A 99 12.20 9.86 18.87
N ARG A 100 11.56 11.02 19.03
CA ARG A 100 10.90 11.39 20.29
C ARG A 100 9.68 10.49 20.52
N ILE A 101 9.38 10.18 21.79
CA ILE A 101 8.21 9.36 22.17
C ILE A 101 6.90 9.88 21.54
N GLU A 102 6.75 11.21 21.49
CA GLU A 102 5.61 11.89 20.86
C GLU A 102 5.47 11.58 19.36
N GLU A 103 6.60 11.48 18.64
CA GLU A 103 6.64 11.18 17.20
C GLU A 103 6.27 9.72 16.94
N ILE A 104 6.73 8.81 17.80
CA ILE A 104 6.38 7.39 17.74
C ILE A 104 4.87 7.21 17.96
N ALA A 105 4.32 7.84 19.01
CA ALA A 105 2.90 7.77 19.32
C ALA A 105 2.03 8.35 18.18
N SER A 106 2.44 9.47 17.60
CA SER A 106 1.77 10.09 16.44
C SER A 106 1.77 9.17 15.22
N ARG A 107 2.92 8.60 14.85
CA ARG A 107 3.03 7.66 13.73
C ARG A 107 2.14 6.44 13.91
N ARG A 108 2.14 5.83 15.11
CA ARG A 108 1.31 4.65 15.40
C ARG A 108 -0.17 4.98 15.35
N THR A 109 -0.58 6.12 15.90
CA THR A 109 -1.97 6.59 15.83
C THR A 109 -2.44 6.76 14.39
N LEU A 110 -1.60 7.38 13.55
CA LEU A 110 -1.89 7.60 12.13
C LEU A 110 -1.96 6.26 11.37
N GLN A 111 -1.07 5.30 11.65
CA GLN A 111 -1.12 3.95 11.09
C GLN A 111 -2.43 3.22 11.44
N VAL A 112 -2.84 3.24 12.71
CA VAL A 112 -4.10 2.60 13.14
C VAL A 112 -5.30 3.26 12.46
N ALA A 113 -5.33 4.60 12.41
CA ALA A 113 -6.39 5.34 11.73
C ALA A 113 -6.48 4.98 10.23
N MET A 114 -5.34 4.90 9.54
CA MET A 114 -5.30 4.48 8.13
C MET A 114 -5.78 3.05 7.92
N ILE A 115 -5.45 2.11 8.82
CA ILE A 115 -5.94 0.74 8.74
C ILE A 115 -7.46 0.72 8.87
N VAL A 116 -8.02 1.38 9.89
CA VAL A 116 -9.48 1.45 10.10
C VAL A 116 -10.18 2.06 8.88
N LEU A 117 -9.62 3.14 8.34
CA LEU A 117 -10.14 3.75 7.12
C LEU A 117 -10.03 2.82 5.91
N ALA A 118 -8.93 2.08 5.74
CA ALA A 118 -8.78 1.12 4.65
C ALA A 118 -9.85 0.03 4.71
N PHE A 119 -10.10 -0.56 5.90
CA PHE A 119 -11.20 -1.52 6.09
C PHE A 119 -12.57 -0.91 5.74
N THR A 120 -12.81 0.32 6.20
CA THR A 120 -14.06 1.05 5.95
C THR A 120 -14.25 1.34 4.46
N THR A 121 -13.20 1.80 3.78
CA THR A 121 -13.19 2.07 2.34
C THR A 121 -13.44 0.79 1.54
N ILE A 122 -12.83 -0.34 1.91
CA ILE A 122 -13.09 -1.64 1.26
C ILE A 122 -14.57 -2.00 1.39
N TYR A 123 -15.13 -1.93 2.60
CA TYR A 123 -16.54 -2.22 2.83
C TYR A 123 -17.46 -1.31 2.00
N LEU A 124 -17.25 0.00 2.10
CA LEU A 124 -18.06 1.01 1.41
C LEU A 124 -17.92 0.94 -0.12
N SER A 125 -16.76 0.50 -0.63
CA SER A 125 -16.54 0.36 -2.07
C SER A 125 -17.53 -0.59 -2.74
N ILE A 126 -17.93 -1.64 -2.00
CA ILE A 126 -18.90 -2.65 -2.42
C ILE A 126 -20.31 -2.24 -1.99
N ALA A 127 -20.50 -1.82 -0.74
CA ALA A 127 -21.83 -1.50 -0.20
C ALA A 127 -22.53 -0.34 -0.94
N GLN A 128 -21.78 0.64 -1.46
CA GLN A 128 -22.34 1.76 -2.23
C GLN A 128 -23.00 1.35 -3.56
N VAL A 129 -22.70 0.13 -4.06
CA VAL A 129 -23.28 -0.39 -5.30
C VAL A 129 -24.74 -0.80 -5.07
N GLU A 130 -25.03 -1.39 -3.91
CA GLU A 130 -26.37 -1.80 -3.51
C GLU A 130 -27.16 -0.65 -2.87
N LYS A 131 -26.47 0.23 -2.14
CA LYS A 131 -27.06 1.38 -1.43
C LYS A 131 -26.42 2.68 -1.90
N PRO A 132 -26.98 3.35 -2.92
CA PRO A 132 -26.42 4.58 -3.49
C PRO A 132 -26.26 5.72 -2.47
N GLU A 133 -27.05 5.72 -1.41
CA GLU A 133 -26.97 6.66 -0.27
C GLU A 133 -25.61 6.62 0.43
N LEU A 134 -24.84 5.53 0.30
CA LEU A 134 -23.51 5.38 0.89
C LEU A 134 -22.39 5.97 0.04
N ARG A 135 -22.67 6.42 -1.20
CA ARG A 135 -21.65 7.02 -2.09
C ARG A 135 -20.93 8.22 -1.48
N PRO A 136 -21.60 9.18 -0.80
CA PRO A 136 -20.91 10.28 -0.13
C PRO A 136 -19.95 9.78 0.96
N ALA A 137 -20.38 8.80 1.77
CA ALA A 137 -19.53 8.20 2.80
C ALA A 137 -18.30 7.50 2.20
N PHE A 138 -18.47 6.78 1.10
CA PHE A 138 -17.35 6.18 0.37
C PHE A 138 -16.35 7.23 -0.13
N LYS A 139 -16.84 8.33 -0.73
CA LYS A 139 -15.99 9.42 -1.22
C LYS A 139 -15.23 10.10 -0.08
N LEU A 140 -15.92 10.39 1.02
CA LEU A 140 -15.32 11.05 2.20
C LEU A 140 -14.25 10.17 2.85
N THR A 141 -14.54 8.89 3.09
CA THR A 141 -13.58 7.95 3.69
C THR A 141 -12.37 7.72 2.80
N SER A 142 -12.57 7.55 1.48
CA SER A 142 -11.48 7.40 0.52
C SER A 142 -10.61 8.67 0.43
N GLY A 143 -11.24 9.84 0.40
CA GLY A 143 -10.54 11.13 0.41
C GLY A 143 -9.73 11.35 1.68
N LEU A 144 -10.33 11.05 2.84
CA LEU A 144 -9.65 11.15 4.13
C LEU A 144 -8.46 10.18 4.23
N LEU A 145 -8.63 8.94 3.76
CA LEU A 145 -7.53 7.96 3.69
C LEU A 145 -6.37 8.47 2.82
N ALA A 146 -6.67 9.06 1.66
CA ALA A 146 -5.66 9.64 0.79
C ALA A 146 -4.92 10.82 1.46
N ILE A 147 -5.66 11.71 2.13
CA ILE A 147 -5.07 12.84 2.88
C ILE A 147 -4.17 12.32 4.00
N LEU A 148 -4.61 11.32 4.78
CA LEU A 148 -3.80 10.75 5.85
C LEU A 148 -2.55 10.04 5.32
N LEU A 149 -2.63 9.34 4.18
CA LEU A 149 -1.46 8.76 3.54
C LEU A 149 -0.43 9.82 3.14
N LEU A 150 -0.88 10.93 2.56
CA LEU A 150 -0.01 12.06 2.22
C LEU A 150 0.60 12.69 3.47
N LEU A 151 -0.19 12.86 4.53
CA LEU A 151 0.30 13.37 5.82
C LEU A 151 1.34 12.43 6.42
N HIS A 152 1.07 11.11 6.43
CA HIS A 152 2.01 10.11 6.91
C HIS A 152 3.33 10.17 6.17
N TRP A 153 3.27 10.19 4.84
CA TRP A 153 4.45 10.32 3.98
C TRP A 153 5.20 11.63 4.22
N GLY A 154 4.47 12.74 4.36
CA GLY A 154 5.04 14.05 4.69
C GLY A 154 5.79 14.04 6.02
N LEU A 155 5.20 13.45 7.05
CA LEU A 155 5.83 13.33 8.38
C LEU A 155 7.08 12.45 8.32
N ILE A 156 7.03 11.30 7.63
CA ILE A 156 8.20 10.43 7.45
C ILE A 156 9.38 11.22 6.86
N ASN A 157 9.13 11.98 5.78
CA ASN A 157 10.17 12.77 5.13
C ASN A 157 10.63 13.99 5.95
N TYR A 158 9.72 14.63 6.69
CA TYR A 158 10.05 15.78 7.53
C TYR A 158 11.02 15.35 8.65
N TYR A 159 10.68 14.28 9.36
CA TYR A 159 11.52 13.76 10.43
C TYR A 159 12.81 13.15 9.91
N SER A 160 12.83 12.54 8.71
CA SER A 160 14.06 12.01 8.13
C SER A 160 15.05 13.08 7.66
N ARG A 161 14.64 14.35 7.52
CA ARG A 161 15.50 15.47 7.08
C ARG A 161 15.96 16.36 8.22
N ARG A 162 15.23 16.36 9.33
CA ARG A 162 15.51 17.17 10.54
C ARG A 162 16.46 16.45 11.52
N MET A 163 16.89 15.25 11.16
CA MET A 163 17.88 14.42 11.83
C MET A 163 19.06 14.21 10.87
#